data_AF-A0A854WFP9-F1
#
_entry.id   AF-A0A854WFP9-F1
#
_cell.length_a   1.000
_cell.length_b   1.000
_cell.length_c   1.000
_cell.angle_alpha   90.00
_cell.angle_beta   90.00
_cell.angle_gamma   90.00
#
_symmetry.space_group_name_H-M   'P 1'
#
loop_
_entity.id
_entity.type
_entity.pdbx_description
1 polymer ?
#
loop_
_entity_poly.entity_id
_entity_poly.type
_entity_poly.pdbx_seq_one_letter_code
_entity_poly.pdbx_strand_id
1 'polypeptide(L)'
;MRNRLKYLRDLNGLSIKQFADKAGLKETTIANYISGSSVPSLANTEQIAKAFNVSPTWLAGWPEPKEKIVYVPAERIPPDWKNNECGKLIRWTKRGKLVD
;
A
#
# COMPACT_ATOMS: atom_id res chain seq x y z
N MET A 1 1.93 -20.37 4.04
CA MET A 1 1.10 -19.28 4.61
C MET A 1 1.14 -19.38 6.12
N ARG A 2 1.77 -18.44 6.85
CA ARG A 2 1.67 -18.41 8.31
C ARG A 2 0.32 -17.81 8.70
N ASN A 3 -0.70 -18.65 8.78
CA ASN A 3 -1.95 -18.57 9.56
C ASN A 3 -2.43 -17.18 10.05
N ARG A 4 -2.39 -16.13 9.21
CA ARG A 4 -2.89 -14.78 9.58
C ARG A 4 -4.39 -14.81 9.90
N LEU A 5 -5.17 -15.68 9.23
CA LEU A 5 -6.57 -15.94 9.62
C LEU A 5 -6.69 -16.55 11.01
N LYS A 6 -5.88 -17.56 11.36
CA LYS A 6 -5.92 -18.17 12.70
C LYS A 6 -5.57 -17.14 13.77
N TYR A 7 -4.56 -16.31 13.50
CA TYR A 7 -4.16 -15.23 14.38
C TYR A 7 -5.25 -14.17 14.54
N LEU A 8 -5.88 -13.73 13.44
CA LEU A 8 -7.00 -12.80 13.48
C LEU A 8 -8.16 -13.32 14.33
N ARG A 9 -8.49 -14.61 14.17
CA ARG A 9 -9.52 -15.29 14.96
C ARG A 9 -9.15 -15.34 16.44
N ASP A 10 -7.92 -15.72 16.75
CA ASP A 10 -7.40 -15.84 18.12
C ASP A 10 -7.41 -14.48 18.84
N LEU A 11 -6.97 -13.41 18.17
CA LEU A 11 -7.04 -12.03 18.68
C LEU A 11 -8.47 -11.59 19.03
N ASN A 12 -9.46 -12.05 18.27
CA ASN A 12 -10.87 -11.71 18.53
C ASN A 12 -11.53 -12.69 19.50
N GLY A 13 -10.86 -13.78 19.93
CA GLY A 13 -11.42 -14.81 20.79
C GLY A 13 -12.64 -15.55 20.20
N LEU A 14 -12.77 -15.58 18.87
CA LEU A 14 -13.97 -16.10 18.20
C LEU A 14 -13.85 -17.59 17.87
N SER A 15 -14.97 -18.32 17.98
CA SER A 15 -15.09 -19.65 17.38
C SER A 15 -15.05 -19.57 15.84
N ILE A 16 -14.72 -20.68 15.16
CA ILE A 16 -14.72 -20.75 13.69
C ILE A 16 -16.09 -20.37 13.13
N LYS A 17 -17.17 -20.84 13.76
CA LYS A 17 -18.54 -20.51 13.37
C LYS A 17 -18.85 -19.02 13.49
N GLN A 18 -18.49 -18.40 14.62
CA GLN A 18 -18.71 -16.96 14.83
C GLN A 18 -17.85 -16.11 13.90
N PHE A 19 -16.62 -16.53 13.63
CA PHE A 19 -15.74 -15.88 12.67
C PHE A 19 -16.33 -15.93 11.26
N ALA A 20 -16.86 -17.09 10.86
CA ALA A 20 -17.49 -17.28 9.56
C ALA A 20 -18.77 -16.45 9.41
N ASP A 21 -19.62 -16.42 10.44
CA ASP A 21 -20.82 -15.59 10.49
C ASP A 21 -20.49 -14.10 10.33
N LYS A 22 -19.49 -13.61 11.08
CA LYS A 22 -19.02 -12.22 10.99
C LYS A 22 -18.39 -11.90 9.63
N ALA A 23 -17.70 -12.85 9.01
CA ALA A 23 -17.13 -12.71 7.67
C ALA A 23 -18.17 -12.85 6.54
N GLY A 24 -19.39 -13.33 6.83
CA GLY A 24 -20.40 -13.63 5.81
C GLY A 24 -20.06 -14.85 4.95
N LEU A 25 -19.27 -15.79 5.47
CA LEU A 25 -18.80 -16.98 4.76
C LEU A 25 -19.27 -18.26 5.46
N LYS A 26 -19.21 -19.39 4.74
CA LYS A 26 -19.53 -20.70 5.33
C LYS A 26 -18.42 -21.14 6.29
N GLU A 27 -18.82 -21.77 7.40
CA GLU A 27 -17.90 -22.29 8.42
C GLU A 27 -16.85 -23.24 7.83
N THR A 28 -17.27 -24.16 6.95
CA THR A 28 -16.38 -25.10 6.25
C THR A 28 -15.35 -24.39 5.38
N THR A 29 -15.74 -23.30 4.72
CA THR A 29 -14.83 -22.49 3.88
C THR A 29 -13.75 -21.84 4.75
N ILE A 30 -14.12 -21.22 5.87
CA ILE A 30 -13.15 -20.64 6.82
C ILE A 30 -12.25 -21.71 7.43
N ALA A 31 -12.80 -22.87 7.81
CA ALA A 31 -12.02 -23.98 8.35
C ALA A 31 -10.94 -24.44 7.35
N ASN A 32 -11.30 -24.59 6.06
CA ASN A 32 -10.37 -24.94 4.99
C ASN A 32 -9.27 -23.89 4.76
N TYR A 33 -9.60 -22.60 4.94
CA TYR A 33 -8.61 -21.52 4.86
C TYR A 33 -7.65 -21.52 6.05
N ILE A 34 -8.16 -21.80 7.26
CA ILE A 34 -7.34 -21.86 8.48
C ILE A 34 -6.44 -23.10 8.49
N SER A 35 -6.91 -24.24 7.96
CA SER A 35 -6.10 -25.46 7.82
C SER A 35 -5.07 -25.36 6.70
N GLY A 36 -5.24 -24.42 5.77
CA GLY A 36 -4.41 -24.29 4.58
C GLY A 36 -4.76 -25.26 3.45
N SER A 37 -5.91 -25.95 3.56
CA SER A 37 -6.40 -26.87 2.52
C SER A 37 -6.86 -26.13 1.26
N SER A 38 -7.28 -24.86 1.40
CA SER A 38 -7.71 -24.02 0.28
C SER A 38 -7.21 -22.59 0.45
N VAL A 39 -6.97 -21.91 -0.68
CA VAL A 39 -6.58 -20.50 -0.71
C VAL A 39 -7.83 -19.65 -0.97
N PRO A 40 -8.09 -18.60 -0.18
CA PRO A 40 -9.21 -17.71 -0.45
C PRO A 40 -9.04 -16.98 -1.78
N SER A 41 -10.12 -16.83 -2.53
CA SER A 41 -10.17 -15.93 -3.68
C SER A 41 -9.97 -14.47 -3.24
N LEU A 42 -9.61 -13.58 -4.17
CA LEU A 42 -9.47 -12.15 -3.92
C LEU A 42 -10.76 -11.57 -3.29
N ALA A 43 -11.93 -11.91 -3.85
CA ALA A 43 -13.21 -11.45 -3.35
C ALA A 43 -13.47 -11.86 -1.89
N ASN A 44 -13.17 -13.13 -1.54
CA ASN A 44 -13.34 -13.62 -0.17
C ASN A 44 -12.33 -12.98 0.78
N THR A 45 -11.10 -12.76 0.31
CA THR A 45 -10.04 -12.07 1.07
C THR A 45 -10.47 -10.64 1.40
N GLU A 46 -11.01 -9.90 0.42
CA GLU A 46 -11.55 -8.55 0.63
C GLU A 46 -12.76 -8.55 1.56
N GLN A 47 -13.64 -9.55 1.47
CA GLN A 47 -14.80 -9.65 2.35
C GLN A 47 -14.38 -9.86 3.81
N ILE A 48 -13.44 -10.79 4.06
CA ILE A 48 -12.88 -11.02 5.40
C ILE A 48 -12.14 -9.76 5.89
N ALA A 49 -11.35 -9.14 5.01
CA ALA A 49 -10.61 -7.92 5.33
C ALA A 49 -11.54 -6.78 5.77
N LYS A 50 -12.64 -6.56 5.06
CA LYS A 50 -13.67 -5.57 5.40
C LYS A 50 -14.37 -5.89 6.73
N ALA A 51 -14.73 -7.15 6.97
CA ALA A 51 -15.43 -7.56 8.19
C ALA A 51 -14.61 -7.35 9.49
N PHE A 52 -13.29 -7.45 9.38
CA PHE A 52 -12.36 -7.29 10.51
C PHE A 52 -11.54 -6.00 10.45
N ASN A 53 -11.82 -5.12 9.50
CA ASN A 53 -11.13 -3.87 9.27
C ASN A 53 -9.60 -4.04 9.18
N VAL A 54 -9.14 -5.07 8.47
CA VAL A 54 -7.72 -5.37 8.24
C VAL A 54 -7.34 -5.20 6.77
N SER A 55 -6.06 -4.99 6.50
CA SER A 55 -5.54 -4.89 5.14
C SER A 55 -5.65 -6.24 4.40
N PRO A 56 -6.21 -6.30 3.18
CA PRO A 56 -6.30 -7.55 2.42
C PRO A 56 -4.93 -8.07 1.96
N THR A 57 -3.96 -7.18 1.72
CA THR A 57 -2.57 -7.56 1.39
C THR A 57 -1.89 -8.18 2.62
N TRP A 58 -2.15 -7.63 3.81
CA TRP A 58 -1.76 -8.25 5.06
C TRP A 58 -2.46 -9.61 5.22
N LEU A 59 -3.76 -9.77 4.99
CA LEU A 59 -4.40 -11.07 5.14
C LEU A 59 -3.81 -12.15 4.20
N ALA A 60 -3.50 -11.75 2.96
CA ALA A 60 -2.96 -12.63 1.92
C ALA A 60 -1.49 -13.07 2.12
N GLY A 61 -0.79 -12.55 3.14
CA GLY A 61 0.60 -12.94 3.40
C GLY A 61 1.66 -12.00 2.81
N TRP A 62 1.25 -10.96 2.08
CA TRP A 62 2.16 -10.04 1.43
C TRP A 62 2.82 -9.14 2.49
N PRO A 63 4.09 -8.73 2.29
CA PRO A 63 4.68 -7.68 3.09
C PRO A 63 3.91 -6.39 2.79
N GLU A 64 3.45 -5.70 3.84
CA GLU A 64 2.90 -4.37 3.63
C GLU A 64 4.00 -3.48 3.06
N PRO A 65 3.70 -2.62 2.08
CA PRO A 65 4.67 -1.65 1.60
C PRO A 65 4.98 -0.73 2.77
N LYS A 66 6.11 -0.99 3.44
CA LYS A 66 6.65 -0.06 4.42
C LYS A 66 6.91 1.22 3.65
N GLU A 67 6.19 2.29 3.97
CA GLU A 67 6.51 3.61 3.43
C GLU A 67 8.00 3.83 3.68
N LYS A 68 8.77 3.86 2.60
CA LYS A 68 10.14 4.32 2.68
C LYS A 68 10.02 5.79 3.00
N ILE A 69 10.27 6.16 4.25
CA ILE A 69 10.64 7.51 4.62
C ILE A 69 11.93 7.79 3.86
N VAL A 70 11.79 8.27 2.61
CA VAL A 70 12.88 8.87 1.88
C VAL A 70 13.09 10.19 2.58
N TYR A 71 14.16 10.27 3.37
CA TYR A 71 14.68 11.55 3.78
C TYR A 71 15.05 12.29 2.50
N VAL A 72 14.16 13.16 2.05
CA VAL A 72 14.49 14.16 1.04
C VAL A 72 15.14 15.27 1.85
N PRO A 73 16.48 15.42 1.84
CA PRO A 73 17.08 16.63 2.36
C PRO A 73 16.38 17.80 1.67
N ALA A 74 15.99 18.81 2.44
CA ALA A 74 15.21 19.94 1.96
C ALA A 74 16.02 20.84 0.99
N GLU A 75 16.61 20.31 -0.08
CA GLU A 75 17.16 21.10 -1.18
C GLU A 75 17.31 20.25 -2.45
N ARG A 76 16.38 20.46 -3.39
CA ARG A 76 16.71 20.86 -4.76
C ARG A 76 15.44 21.35 -5.46
N ILE A 77 14.97 22.52 -5.07
CA ILE A 77 14.36 23.41 -6.07
C ILE A 77 15.53 23.66 -7.04
N PRO A 78 15.44 23.26 -8.32
CA PRO A 78 16.46 23.62 -9.28
C PRO A 78 16.56 25.15 -9.28
N PRO A 79 17.75 25.76 -9.26
CA PRO A 79 17.89 27.20 -9.44
C PRO A 79 17.61 27.58 -10.91
N ASP A 80 16.66 26.93 -11.58
CA ASP A 80 16.41 27.03 -13.02
C ASP A 80 15.53 28.22 -13.41
N TRP A 81 15.62 29.30 -12.64
CA TRP A 81 15.36 30.61 -13.22
C TRP A 81 16.65 31.40 -13.10
N LYS A 82 17.29 31.58 -14.25
CA LYS A 82 18.32 32.58 -14.53
C LYS A 82 18.20 33.82 -13.62
N ASN A 83 18.88 33.83 -12.48
CA ASN A 83 19.03 35.02 -11.67
C ASN A 83 20.36 35.65 -12.04
N ASN A 84 20.31 36.64 -12.92
CA ASN A 84 21.40 37.59 -13.10
C ASN A 84 21.40 38.60 -11.93
N GLU A 85 21.45 38.11 -10.68
CA GLU A 85 21.57 38.81 -9.39
C GLU A 85 20.81 40.16 -9.19
N CYS A 86 19.85 40.51 -10.05
CA CYS A 86 19.27 41.85 -10.08
C CYS A 86 17.86 41.89 -10.69
N GLY A 87 17.16 40.75 -10.74
CA GLY A 87 15.71 40.70 -11.05
C GLY A 87 15.31 41.20 -12.45
N LYS A 88 16.22 41.19 -13.44
CA LYS A 88 15.90 41.63 -14.81
C LYS A 88 15.84 40.46 -15.78
N LEU A 89 14.63 40.16 -16.25
CA LEU A 89 14.37 39.11 -17.25
C LEU A 89 15.23 39.30 -18.51
N ILE A 90 16.09 38.33 -18.81
CA ILE A 90 16.87 38.31 -20.06
C ILE A 90 15.92 37.94 -21.20
N ARG A 91 15.71 38.88 -22.12
CA ARG A 91 14.93 38.71 -23.34
C ARG A 91 15.76 37.87 -24.31
N TRP A 92 15.30 36.69 -24.71
CA TRP A 92 15.97 35.94 -25.78
C TRP A 92 15.71 36.64 -27.12
N THR A 93 16.71 37.31 -27.68
CA THR A 93 16.67 37.63 -29.12
C THR A 93 17.25 36.45 -29.87
N LYS A 94 16.45 35.79 -30.73
CA LYS A 94 16.95 34.91 -31.77
C LYS A 94 18.06 35.64 -32.54
N ARG A 95 19.30 35.15 -32.49
CA ARG A 95 20.25 35.08 -33.62
C ARG A 95 21.58 34.49 -33.15
N GLY A 96 21.96 33.37 -33.76
CA GLY A 96 23.28 32.79 -33.60
C GLY A 96 24.33 33.52 -34.43
N LYS A 97 25.43 33.91 -33.79
CA LYS A 97 26.84 33.66 -34.13
C LYS A 97 27.72 34.49 -33.21
N LEU A 98 28.77 33.88 -32.67
CA LEU A 98 29.92 34.61 -32.13
C LEU A 98 30.79 35.05 -33.31
N VAL A 99 31.19 36.31 -33.33
CA VAL A 99 32.25 36.84 -34.20
C VAL A 99 33.30 37.48 -33.29
N ASP A 100 34.57 37.19 -33.58
CA ASP A 100 35.71 38.03 -33.20
C ASP A 100 35.78 39.21 -34.17
#